data_AF-Q0AP39-F1
#
_entry.id   AF-Q0AP39-F1
#
_cell.length_a   1.000
_cell.length_b   1.000
_cell.length_c   1.000
_cell.angle_alpha   90.00
_cell.angle_beta   90.00
_cell.angle_gamma   90.00
#
_symmetry.space_group_name_H-M   'P 1'
#
loop_
_entity.id
_entity.type
_entity.pdbx_description
1 polymer ?
#
loop_
_entity_poly.entity_id
_entity_poly.type
_entity_poly.pdbx_seq_one_letter_code
_entity_poly.pdbx_strand_id
1 'polypeptide(L)'
;MIWFLIALMACLVALALIAPVLRGVTGPVSDGRGAFAGQLAELRRDHELGFIDEEAARQAELDIRRRISQAGTDPEGEVEMAGAGAGTASKTLRHGLVAGAGACAMLAVALYMALGSPHLVGMTPARMPDVPDELREILAELDNLRADLAVRPDNPQGWAVLGQANVQLGRYGDAATAFENAISWEPGSAFLFASLGQARLFEAGGIMTPAAREAFARALDIDPADVRARFFMAEAQYQGGERAQALDAWRAILSDADADAAYRGMVEDRLTAAEADEASSPE
;
A
#
# COMPACT_ATOMS: atom_id res chain seq x y z
N MET A 1 -4.71 21.06 3.94
CA MET A 1 -6.16 21.29 4.15
C MET A 1 -6.86 20.12 4.86
N ILE A 2 -6.61 18.86 4.47
CA ILE A 2 -7.27 17.67 5.07
C ILE A 2 -6.99 17.48 6.58
N TRP A 3 -5.81 17.84 7.06
CA TRP A 3 -5.41 17.72 8.46
C TRP A 3 -6.27 18.55 9.42
N PHE A 4 -6.72 19.74 8.99
CA PHE A 4 -7.66 20.56 9.77
C PHE A 4 -9.03 19.91 9.87
N LEU A 5 -9.48 19.25 8.80
CA LEU A 5 -10.75 18.52 8.76
C LEU A 5 -10.73 17.32 9.73
N ILE A 6 -9.62 16.57 9.76
CA ILE A 6 -9.44 15.44 10.68
C ILE A 6 -9.41 15.92 12.14
N ALA A 7 -8.65 17.00 12.43
CA ALA A 7 -8.59 17.56 13.78
C ALA A 7 -9.94 18.12 14.26
N LEU A 8 -10.68 18.81 13.37
CA LEU A 8 -12.03 19.30 13.65
C LEU A 8 -12.99 18.14 13.96
N MET A 9 -12.95 17.08 13.16
CA MET A 9 -13.80 15.90 13.33
C MET A 9 -13.49 15.18 14.64
N ALA A 10 -12.22 14.99 14.98
CA ALA A 10 -11.80 14.41 16.26
C ALA A 10 -12.29 15.25 17.46
N CYS A 11 -12.21 16.58 17.37
CA CYS A 11 -12.73 17.48 18.39
C CYS A 11 -14.25 17.38 18.55
N LEU A 12 -15.00 17.32 17.44
CA LEU A 12 -16.45 17.16 17.46
C LEU A 12 -16.88 15.84 18.10
N VAL A 13 -16.19 14.74 17.79
CA VAL A 13 -16.46 13.42 18.40
C VAL A 13 -16.17 13.44 19.90
N ALA A 14 -15.04 14.02 20.31
CA ALA A 14 -14.72 14.17 21.73
C ALA A 14 -15.77 15.03 22.47
N LEU A 15 -16.21 16.13 21.86
CA LEU A 15 -17.26 16.99 22.42
C LEU A 15 -18.60 16.25 22.54
N ALA A 16 -18.97 15.45 21.53
CA ALA A 16 -20.20 14.66 21.55
C ALA A 16 -20.20 13.60 22.66
N LEU A 17 -19.06 12.98 22.94
CA LEU A 17 -18.92 12.01 24.04
C LEU A 17 -18.92 12.66 25.42
N ILE A 18 -18.36 13.87 25.54
CA ILE A 18 -18.25 14.59 26.82
C ILE A 18 -19.55 15.36 27.15
N ALA A 19 -20.30 15.81 26.15
CA ALA A 19 -21.55 16.56 26.30
C ALA A 19 -22.62 15.89 27.21
N PRO A 20 -22.93 14.58 27.08
CA PRO A 20 -23.89 13.91 27.98
C PRO A 20 -23.35 13.74 29.40
N VAL A 21 -22.03 13.70 29.59
CA VAL A 21 -21.40 13.63 30.93
C VAL A 21 -21.39 15.00 31.61
N LEU A 22 -21.34 16.10 30.83
CA LEU A 22 -21.41 17.47 31.34
C LEU A 22 -22.83 17.93 31.65
N ARG A 23 -23.80 17.57 30.80
CA ARG A 23 -25.23 17.83 31.00
C ARG A 23 -25.80 16.81 31.97
N GLY A 24 -25.64 17.04 33.28
CA GLY A 24 -26.32 16.24 34.29
C GLY A 24 -27.81 16.10 33.96
N VAL A 25 -28.30 14.88 33.85
CA VAL A 25 -29.71 14.61 33.54
C VAL A 25 -30.53 14.98 34.77
N THR A 26 -31.11 16.18 34.78
CA THR A 26 -32.14 16.58 35.74
C THR A 26 -33.50 16.45 35.06
N GLY A 27 -34.05 15.24 35.08
CA GLY A 27 -35.47 15.01 34.81
C GLY A 27 -36.19 14.71 36.12
N PRO A 28 -37.40 15.25 36.38
CA PRO A 28 -38.15 14.90 37.57
C PRO A 28 -38.43 13.39 37.57
N VAL A 29 -38.11 12.74 38.69
CA VAL A 29 -38.47 11.34 38.95
C VAL A 29 -40.00 11.26 38.90
N SER A 30 -40.56 10.64 37.86
CA SER A 30 -42.01 10.51 37.75
C SER A 30 -42.49 9.56 38.83
N ASP A 31 -43.38 10.05 39.68
CA ASP A 31 -44.19 9.31 40.63
C ASP A 31 -44.64 7.98 40.00
N GLY A 32 -44.46 6.83 40.67
CA GLY A 32 -44.50 5.48 40.08
C GLY A 32 -45.77 5.14 39.25
N ARG A 33 -46.82 5.94 39.40
CA ARG A 33 -48.05 5.93 38.58
C ARG A 33 -47.79 6.21 37.08
N GLY A 34 -46.80 7.04 36.73
CA GLY A 34 -46.48 7.38 35.35
C GLY A 34 -45.90 6.21 34.54
N ALA A 35 -45.13 5.34 35.21
CA ALA A 35 -44.56 4.14 34.59
C ALA A 35 -45.65 3.11 34.22
N PHE A 36 -46.70 2.98 35.05
CA PHE A 36 -47.82 2.07 34.77
C PHE A 36 -48.70 2.55 33.61
N ALA A 37 -48.85 3.87 33.41
CA ALA A 37 -49.56 4.41 32.25
C ALA A 37 -48.87 4.03 30.92
N GLY A 38 -47.53 4.01 30.92
CA GLY A 38 -46.74 3.51 29.79
C GLY A 38 -46.98 2.02 29.54
N GLN A 39 -46.96 1.20 30.59
CA GLN A 39 -47.16 -0.26 30.47
C GLN A 39 -48.57 -0.64 29.96
N LEU A 40 -49.61 0.08 30.40
CA LEU A 40 -50.98 -0.12 29.88
C LEU A 40 -51.09 0.25 28.39
N ALA A 41 -50.37 1.29 27.95
CA ALA A 41 -50.36 1.71 26.56
C ALA A 41 -49.55 0.75 25.65
N GLU A 42 -48.50 0.12 26.17
CA GLU A 42 -47.76 -0.95 25.50
C GLU A 42 -48.64 -2.20 25.33
N LEU A 43 -49.27 -2.66 26.41
CA LEU A 43 -50.12 -3.85 26.41
C LEU A 43 -51.30 -3.75 25.45
N ARG A 44 -51.95 -2.58 25.36
CA ARG A 44 -53.02 -2.34 24.37
C ARG A 44 -52.50 -2.42 22.94
N ARG A 45 -51.30 -1.89 22.70
CA ARG A 45 -50.66 -1.93 21.38
C ARG A 45 -50.34 -3.37 20.98
N ASP A 46 -49.83 -4.17 21.92
CA ASP A 46 -49.50 -5.57 21.67
C ASP A 46 -50.75 -6.42 21.40
N HIS A 47 -51.87 -6.10 22.05
CA HIS A 47 -53.17 -6.71 21.74
C HIS A 47 -53.70 -6.27 20.36
N GLU A 48 -53.65 -4.97 20.04
CA GLU A 48 -54.05 -4.45 18.73
C GLU A 48 -53.22 -5.03 17.58
N LEU A 49 -51.93 -5.34 17.84
CA LEU A 49 -51.02 -5.99 16.90
C LEU A 49 -51.17 -7.52 16.88
N GLY A 50 -52.02 -8.10 17.73
CA GLY A 50 -52.33 -9.53 17.79
C GLY A 50 -51.25 -10.41 18.42
N PHE A 51 -50.28 -9.82 19.13
CA PHE A 51 -49.21 -10.57 19.80
C PHE A 51 -49.69 -11.28 21.08
N ILE A 52 -50.77 -10.79 21.67
CA ILE A 52 -51.44 -11.38 22.83
C ILE A 52 -52.93 -11.49 22.55
N ASP A 53 -53.57 -12.53 23.08
CA ASP A 53 -55.01 -12.69 22.96
C ASP A 53 -55.76 -11.77 23.95
N GLU A 54 -57.04 -11.52 23.66
CA GLU A 54 -57.89 -10.59 24.42
C GLU A 54 -58.05 -11.03 25.89
N GLU A 55 -57.99 -12.33 26.18
CA GLU A 55 -58.15 -12.84 27.55
C GLU A 55 -56.88 -12.63 28.37
N ALA A 56 -55.70 -12.90 27.80
CA ALA A 56 -54.41 -12.63 28.43
C ALA A 56 -54.18 -11.12 28.62
N ALA A 57 -54.57 -10.29 27.66
CA ALA A 57 -54.51 -8.84 27.77
C ALA A 57 -55.38 -8.33 28.93
N ARG A 58 -56.62 -8.82 29.05
CA ARG A 58 -57.52 -8.47 30.18
C ARG A 58 -56.97 -8.90 31.53
N GLN A 59 -56.37 -10.09 31.63
CA GLN A 59 -55.76 -10.56 32.87
C GLN A 59 -54.56 -9.69 33.28
N ALA A 60 -53.68 -9.37 32.34
CA ALA A 60 -52.51 -8.52 32.59
C ALA A 60 -52.92 -7.08 32.99
N GLU A 61 -53.97 -6.52 32.37
CA GLU A 61 -54.49 -5.21 32.75
C GLU A 61 -55.03 -5.20 34.20
N LEU A 62 -55.74 -6.25 34.62
CA LEU A 62 -56.26 -6.37 35.98
C LEU A 62 -55.14 -6.45 37.03
N ASP A 63 -54.07 -7.19 36.73
CA ASP A 63 -52.94 -7.36 37.65
C ASP A 63 -52.15 -6.05 37.80
N ILE A 64 -51.96 -5.29 36.71
CA ILE A 64 -51.37 -3.95 36.75
C ILE A 64 -52.24 -3.00 37.59
N ARG A 65 -53.56 -2.98 37.37
CA ARG A 65 -54.48 -2.15 38.16
C ARG A 65 -54.48 -2.52 39.65
N ARG A 66 -54.37 -3.82 39.97
CA ARG A 66 -54.23 -4.29 41.35
C ARG A 66 -52.93 -3.79 41.99
N ARG A 67 -51.81 -3.83 41.26
CA ARG A 67 -50.51 -3.29 41.73
C ARG A 67 -50.56 -1.78 41.94
N ILE A 68 -51.24 -1.04 41.06
CA ILE A 68 -51.47 0.41 41.24
C ILE A 68 -52.27 0.67 42.53
N SER A 69 -53.30 -0.14 42.79
CA SER A 69 -54.10 -0.02 44.00
C SER A 69 -53.29 -0.34 45.26
N GLN A 70 -52.49 -1.40 45.26
CA GLN A 70 -51.66 -1.79 46.41
C GLN A 70 -50.53 -0.79 46.68
N ALA A 71 -49.88 -0.28 45.64
CA ALA A 71 -48.88 0.78 45.75
C ALA A 71 -49.44 2.11 46.30
N GLY A 72 -50.76 2.28 46.29
CA GLY A 72 -51.45 3.43 46.88
C GLY A 72 -51.87 3.24 48.35
N THR A 73 -51.66 2.07 48.97
CA THR A 73 -52.25 1.76 50.29
C THR A 73 -51.26 1.32 51.40
N ASP A 74 -49.95 1.26 51.15
CA ASP A 74 -48.94 0.98 52.20
C ASP A 74 -48.12 2.24 52.51
N PRO A 75 -48.32 2.91 53.67
CA PRO A 75 -47.54 4.08 54.05
C PRO A 75 -46.18 3.73 54.69
N GLU A 76 -45.94 2.48 55.11
CA GLU A 76 -44.72 2.11 55.84
C GLU A 76 -44.30 0.67 55.50
N GLY A 77 -43.27 0.54 54.66
CA GLY A 77 -42.70 -0.75 54.26
C GLY A 77 -41.46 -0.54 53.40
N GLU A 78 -40.31 -0.39 54.04
CA GLU A 78 -39.00 -0.40 53.40
C GLU A 78 -38.83 -1.68 52.58
N VAL A 79 -38.77 -1.55 51.26
CA VAL A 79 -38.06 -2.48 50.39
C VAL A 79 -36.95 -1.70 49.72
N GLU A 80 -35.78 -1.85 50.32
CA GLU A 80 -34.47 -1.55 49.79
C GLU A 80 -34.28 -2.27 48.44
N MET A 81 -34.64 -1.60 47.35
CA MET A 81 -34.10 -1.87 46.02
C MET A 81 -33.23 -0.69 45.68
N ALA A 82 -31.95 -0.84 46.04
CA ALA A 82 -30.86 0.07 45.74
C ALA A 82 -30.98 0.57 44.30
N GLY A 83 -31.48 1.80 44.16
CA GLY A 83 -31.37 2.54 42.94
C GLY A 83 -29.89 2.60 42.59
N ALA A 84 -29.52 2.05 41.43
CA ALA A 84 -28.40 2.58 40.68
C ALA A 84 -28.81 4.00 40.25
N GLY A 85 -28.80 4.91 41.24
CA GLY A 85 -28.85 6.33 40.99
C GLY A 85 -27.78 6.61 39.95
N ALA A 86 -28.15 7.37 38.93
CA ALA A 86 -27.21 8.04 38.07
C ALA A 86 -26.38 8.97 38.98
N GLY A 87 -25.36 8.39 39.63
CA GLY A 87 -24.42 9.08 40.46
C GLY A 87 -23.76 10.11 39.58
N THR A 88 -23.98 11.38 39.89
CA THR A 88 -23.17 12.45 39.32
C THR A 88 -21.72 12.04 39.53
N ALA A 89 -21.01 11.77 38.43
CA ALA A 89 -19.60 11.42 38.48
C ALA A 89 -18.91 12.40 39.43
N SER A 90 -18.26 11.87 40.48
CA SER A 90 -17.59 12.68 41.51
C SER A 90 -16.78 13.79 40.83
N LYS A 91 -16.74 14.99 41.43
CA LYS A 91 -15.93 16.10 40.91
C LYS A 91 -14.49 15.65 40.60
N THR A 92 -13.95 14.70 41.37
CA THR A 92 -12.64 14.08 41.14
C THR A 92 -12.57 13.27 39.84
N LEU A 93 -13.61 12.50 39.51
CA LEU A 93 -13.68 11.70 38.28
C LEU A 93 -13.85 12.60 37.04
N ARG A 94 -14.64 13.67 37.14
CA ARG A 94 -14.80 14.67 36.07
C ARG A 94 -13.50 15.42 35.80
N HIS A 95 -12.80 15.90 36.85
CA HIS A 95 -11.49 16.52 36.68
C HIS A 95 -10.45 15.53 36.14
N GLY A 96 -10.50 14.26 36.57
CA GLY A 96 -9.64 13.20 36.05
C GLY A 96 -9.84 12.94 34.55
N LEU A 97 -11.08 12.90 34.07
CA LEU A 97 -11.40 12.75 32.64
C LEU A 97 -10.92 13.94 31.81
N VAL A 98 -11.13 15.17 32.30
CA VAL A 98 -10.65 16.39 31.61
C VAL A 98 -9.12 16.44 31.57
N ALA A 99 -8.46 16.10 32.68
CA ALA A 99 -7.00 16.01 32.74
C ALA A 99 -6.45 14.91 31.81
N GLY A 100 -7.11 13.75 31.76
CA GLY A 100 -6.75 12.64 30.88
C GLY A 100 -6.90 12.98 29.39
N ALA A 101 -7.99 13.66 29.00
CA ALA A 101 -8.18 14.12 27.63
C ALA A 101 -7.12 15.16 27.23
N GLY A 102 -6.79 16.09 28.13
CA GLY A 102 -5.70 17.05 27.92
C GLY A 102 -4.34 16.37 27.77
N ALA A 103 -4.05 15.38 28.62
CA ALA A 103 -2.82 14.60 28.54
C ALA A 103 -2.71 13.81 27.22
N CYS A 104 -3.81 13.20 26.76
CA CYS A 104 -3.84 12.50 25.47
C CYS A 104 -3.60 13.46 24.30
N ALA A 105 -4.22 14.66 24.32
CA ALA A 105 -4.00 15.67 23.28
C ALA A 105 -2.54 16.16 23.26
N MET A 106 -1.95 16.42 24.43
CA MET A 106 -0.54 16.81 24.53
C MET A 106 0.40 15.70 24.07
N LEU A 107 0.11 14.44 24.40
CA LEU A 107 0.89 13.29 23.96
C LEU A 107 0.81 13.11 22.44
N ALA A 108 -0.38 13.29 21.85
CA ALA A 108 -0.55 13.23 20.40
C ALA A 108 0.26 14.32 19.68
N VAL A 109 0.26 15.56 20.21
CA VAL A 109 1.10 16.65 19.67
C VAL A 109 2.58 16.34 19.85
N ALA A 110 3.00 15.84 21.01
CA ALA A 110 4.40 15.47 21.27
C ALA A 110 4.87 14.34 20.33
N LEU A 111 4.05 13.30 20.12
CA LEU A 111 4.34 12.23 19.18
C LEU A 111 4.39 12.73 17.74
N TYR A 112 3.49 13.64 17.34
CA TYR A 112 3.56 14.25 16.01
C TYR A 112 4.83 15.10 15.84
N MET A 113 5.26 15.82 16.87
CA MET A 113 6.50 16.58 16.84
C MET A 113 7.74 15.69 16.82
N ALA A 114 7.70 14.52 17.46
CA ALA A 114 8.82 13.58 17.55
C ALA A 114 8.95 12.62 16.35
N LEU A 115 7.83 12.07 15.85
CA LEU A 115 7.80 11.09 14.76
C LEU A 115 7.34 11.69 13.43
N GLY A 116 6.58 12.78 13.47
CA GLY A 116 6.07 13.43 12.28
C GLY A 116 7.10 14.34 11.63
N SER A 117 6.67 15.00 10.56
CA SER A 117 7.47 15.99 9.85
C SER A 117 6.78 17.35 9.93
N PRO A 118 6.69 17.96 11.14
CA PRO A 118 5.99 19.23 11.34
C PRO A 118 6.58 20.36 10.49
N HIS A 119 7.86 20.26 10.13
CA HIS A 119 8.56 21.18 9.26
C HIS A 119 8.04 21.18 7.81
N LEU A 120 7.35 20.13 7.35
CA LEU A 120 6.77 20.07 6.01
C LEU A 120 5.41 20.79 5.91
N VAL A 121 4.80 21.16 7.04
CA VAL A 121 3.51 21.88 7.04
C VAL A 121 3.73 23.32 6.57
N GLY A 122 3.28 23.60 5.35
CA GLY A 122 3.42 24.94 4.73
C GLY A 122 4.61 25.07 3.78
N MET A 123 5.45 24.03 3.64
CA MET A 123 6.37 23.94 2.52
C MET A 123 5.56 23.67 1.24
N THR A 124 5.82 24.43 0.19
CA THR A 124 5.43 24.03 -1.16
C THR A 124 6.09 22.67 -1.44
N PRO A 125 5.38 21.69 -2.03
CA PRO A 125 5.99 20.42 -2.37
C PRO A 125 7.28 20.72 -3.14
N ALA A 126 8.38 20.07 -2.73
CA ALA A 126 9.68 20.26 -3.35
C ALA A 126 9.47 20.24 -4.87
N ARG A 127 9.80 21.36 -5.54
CA ARG A 127 9.82 21.42 -7.00
C ARG A 127 10.63 20.21 -7.42
N MET A 128 10.01 19.25 -8.10
CA MET A 128 10.76 18.15 -8.70
C MET A 128 11.94 18.81 -9.40
N PRO A 129 13.20 18.36 -9.16
CA PRO A 129 14.35 18.94 -9.83
C PRO A 129 13.99 19.10 -11.30
N ASP A 130 14.12 20.31 -11.84
CA ASP A 130 13.67 20.59 -13.21
C ASP A 130 14.31 19.52 -14.11
N VAL A 131 13.49 18.60 -14.61
CA VAL A 131 13.92 17.59 -15.57
C VAL A 131 14.49 18.39 -16.74
N PRO A 132 15.77 18.19 -17.13
CA PRO A 132 16.36 18.92 -18.24
C PRO A 132 15.43 18.90 -19.43
N ASP A 133 15.32 20.03 -20.15
CA ASP A 133 14.36 20.16 -21.26
C ASP A 133 14.53 19.01 -22.27
N GLU A 134 15.77 18.61 -22.53
CA GLU A 134 16.15 17.47 -23.37
C GLU A 134 15.56 16.14 -22.88
N LEU A 135 15.66 15.83 -21.58
CA LEU A 135 15.10 14.61 -21.02
C LEU A 135 13.56 14.64 -21.05
N ARG A 136 12.95 15.82 -20.87
CA ARG A 136 11.50 15.97 -20.96
C ARG A 136 10.99 15.70 -22.37
N GLU A 137 11.69 16.18 -23.38
CA GLU A 137 11.38 15.95 -24.79
C GLU A 137 11.51 14.46 -25.14
N ILE A 138 12.59 13.81 -24.70
CA ILE A 138 12.77 12.35 -24.87
C ILE A 138 11.60 11.59 -24.24
N LEU A 139 11.22 11.92 -23.01
CA LEU A 139 10.12 11.24 -22.32
C LEU A 139 8.77 11.42 -23.04
N ALA A 140 8.49 12.63 -23.54
CA ALA A 140 7.28 12.90 -24.30
C ALA A 140 7.25 12.10 -25.61
N GLU A 141 8.38 12.01 -26.31
CA GLU A 141 8.48 11.23 -27.55
C GLU A 141 8.27 9.73 -27.29
N LEU A 142 8.80 9.19 -26.18
CA LEU A 142 8.55 7.81 -25.80
C LEU A 142 7.10 7.53 -25.42
N ASP A 143 6.42 8.50 -24.81
CA ASP A 143 4.98 8.39 -24.52
C ASP A 143 4.16 8.39 -25.82
N ASN A 144 4.51 9.23 -26.79
CA ASN A 144 3.89 9.24 -28.11
C ASN A 144 4.11 7.90 -28.84
N LEU A 145 5.33 7.38 -28.84
CA LEU A 145 5.66 6.09 -29.44
C LEU A 145 4.87 4.95 -28.78
N ARG A 146 4.76 4.96 -27.45
CA ARG A 146 3.96 3.96 -26.72
C ARG A 146 2.48 4.03 -27.08
N ALA A 147 1.93 5.24 -27.20
CA ALA A 147 0.54 5.43 -27.59
C ALA A 147 0.28 4.93 -29.03
N ASP A 148 1.22 5.18 -29.95
CA ASP A 148 1.12 4.67 -31.31
C ASP A 148 1.16 3.14 -31.36
N LEU A 149 2.09 2.53 -30.62
CA LEU A 149 2.22 1.07 -30.53
C LEU A 149 1.03 0.39 -29.83
N ALA A 150 0.29 1.12 -28.99
CA ALA A 150 -0.95 0.61 -28.42
C ALA A 150 -2.07 0.50 -29.47
N VAL A 151 -2.04 1.33 -30.51
CA VAL A 151 -3.00 1.29 -31.63
C VAL A 151 -2.50 0.37 -32.75
N ARG A 152 -1.19 0.35 -32.99
CA ARG A 152 -0.51 -0.42 -34.03
C ARG A 152 0.57 -1.30 -33.40
N PRO A 153 0.18 -2.42 -32.77
CA PRO A 153 1.13 -3.26 -32.05
C PRO A 153 2.06 -4.03 -32.98
N ASP A 154 1.73 -4.17 -34.27
CA ASP A 154 2.43 -4.93 -35.31
C ASP A 154 3.71 -4.26 -35.85
N ASN A 155 4.44 -3.57 -34.97
CA ASN A 155 5.68 -2.86 -35.31
C ASN A 155 6.83 -3.29 -34.38
N PRO A 156 7.51 -4.41 -34.67
CA PRO A 156 8.61 -4.90 -33.84
C PRO A 156 9.77 -3.89 -33.72
N GLN A 157 10.05 -3.12 -34.77
CA GLN A 157 11.10 -2.10 -34.72
C GLN A 157 10.74 -0.97 -33.76
N GLY A 158 9.50 -0.52 -33.74
CA GLY A 158 9.02 0.49 -32.79
C GLY A 158 9.13 0.01 -31.35
N TRP A 159 8.73 -1.23 -31.09
CA TRP A 159 8.92 -1.88 -29.78
C TRP A 159 10.40 -1.99 -29.39
N ALA A 160 11.29 -2.32 -30.34
CA ALA A 160 12.72 -2.40 -30.09
C ALA A 160 13.33 -1.03 -29.74
N VAL A 161 12.93 0.04 -30.44
CA VAL A 161 13.35 1.41 -30.13
C VAL A 161 12.87 1.82 -28.75
N LEU A 162 11.61 1.54 -28.42
CA LEU A 162 11.06 1.80 -27.08
C LEU A 162 11.85 1.04 -26.01
N GLY A 163 12.21 -0.22 -26.26
CA GLY A 163 13.05 -1.02 -25.37
C GLY A 163 14.43 -0.41 -25.15
N GLN A 164 15.13 -0.06 -26.22
CA GLN A 164 16.46 0.56 -26.15
C GLN A 164 16.43 1.88 -25.38
N ALA A 165 15.44 2.74 -25.64
CA ALA A 165 15.31 4.00 -24.94
C ALA A 165 15.07 3.80 -23.43
N ASN A 166 14.25 2.81 -23.06
CA ASN A 166 14.04 2.48 -21.65
C ASN A 166 15.30 1.91 -20.99
N VAL A 167 16.16 1.16 -21.70
CA VAL A 167 17.49 0.77 -21.19
C VAL A 167 18.34 1.99 -20.88
N GLN A 168 18.40 2.97 -21.77
CA GLN A 168 19.17 4.21 -21.55
C GLN A 168 18.64 5.05 -20.38
N LEU A 169 17.33 4.96 -20.11
CA LEU A 169 16.70 5.61 -18.97
C LEU A 169 16.80 4.80 -17.66
N GLY A 170 17.45 3.64 -17.68
CA GLY A 170 17.53 2.73 -16.52
C GLY A 170 16.20 2.05 -16.15
N ARG A 171 15.19 2.13 -17.02
CA ARG A 171 13.86 1.53 -16.83
C ARG A 171 13.85 0.10 -17.39
N TYR A 172 14.63 -0.77 -16.76
CA TYR A 172 14.89 -2.10 -17.30
C TYR A 172 13.65 -3.01 -17.40
N GLY A 173 12.70 -2.89 -16.47
CA GLY A 173 11.42 -3.63 -16.55
C GLY A 173 10.53 -3.20 -17.73
N ASP A 174 10.46 -1.88 -17.97
CA ASP A 174 9.75 -1.33 -19.14
C ASP A 174 10.45 -1.75 -20.44
N ALA A 175 11.78 -1.76 -20.44
CA ALA A 175 12.58 -2.23 -21.56
C ALA A 175 12.33 -3.71 -21.88
N ALA A 176 12.32 -4.57 -20.86
CA ALA A 176 12.05 -6.00 -21.01
C ALA A 176 10.65 -6.23 -21.61
N THR A 177 9.64 -5.52 -21.12
CA THR A 177 8.27 -5.58 -21.64
C THR A 177 8.21 -5.15 -23.12
N ALA A 178 8.92 -4.09 -23.49
CA ALA A 178 8.98 -3.64 -24.89
C ALA A 178 9.68 -4.67 -25.80
N PHE A 179 10.79 -5.26 -25.36
CA PHE A 179 11.46 -6.32 -26.13
C PHE A 179 10.61 -7.59 -26.25
N GLU A 180 9.86 -7.98 -25.22
CA GLU A 180 8.91 -9.10 -25.30
C GLU A 180 7.82 -8.86 -26.35
N ASN A 181 7.29 -7.63 -26.41
CA ASN A 181 6.35 -7.26 -27.47
C ASN A 181 7.02 -7.33 -28.86
N ALA A 182 8.24 -6.84 -29.01
CA ALA A 182 9.00 -6.95 -30.26
C ALA A 182 9.19 -8.43 -30.68
N ILE A 183 9.57 -9.30 -29.74
CA ILE A 183 9.79 -10.74 -29.96
C ILE A 183 8.50 -11.45 -30.38
N SER A 184 7.34 -11.01 -29.88
CA SER A 184 6.05 -11.59 -30.27
C SER A 184 5.77 -11.44 -31.77
N TRP A 185 6.32 -10.39 -32.40
CA TRP A 185 6.22 -10.13 -33.83
C TRP A 185 7.43 -10.63 -34.62
N GLU A 186 8.62 -10.68 -34.00
CA GLU A 186 9.86 -11.13 -34.64
C GLU A 186 10.61 -12.16 -33.76
N PRO A 187 10.10 -13.41 -33.65
CA PRO A 187 10.66 -14.44 -32.77
C PRO A 187 11.98 -15.03 -33.25
N GLY A 188 12.49 -14.60 -34.41
CA GLY A 188 13.75 -15.04 -35.00
C GLY A 188 14.90 -14.04 -34.85
N SER A 189 14.73 -13.02 -34.01
CA SER A 189 15.73 -11.94 -33.87
C SER A 189 16.66 -12.19 -32.68
N ALA A 190 17.90 -12.61 -32.94
CA ALA A 190 18.93 -12.77 -31.91
C ALA A 190 19.14 -11.48 -31.11
N PHE A 191 19.14 -10.34 -31.83
CA PHE A 191 19.26 -9.00 -31.25
C PHE A 191 18.20 -8.72 -30.18
N LEU A 192 16.93 -9.06 -30.44
CA LEU A 192 15.84 -8.81 -29.48
C LEU A 192 15.97 -9.69 -28.23
N PHE A 193 16.33 -10.96 -28.41
CA PHE A 193 16.59 -11.87 -27.28
C PHE A 193 17.80 -11.43 -26.45
N ALA A 194 18.90 -11.02 -27.09
CA ALA A 194 20.07 -10.51 -26.39
C ALA A 194 19.76 -9.20 -25.65
N SER A 195 18.92 -8.33 -26.22
CA SER A 195 18.46 -7.10 -25.59
C SER A 195 17.52 -7.37 -24.40
N LEU A 196 16.62 -8.35 -24.53
CA LEU A 196 15.76 -8.80 -23.43
C LEU A 196 16.59 -9.37 -22.27
N GLY A 197 17.56 -10.24 -22.56
CA GLY A 197 18.46 -10.81 -21.54
C GLY A 197 19.21 -9.72 -20.78
N GLN A 198 19.73 -8.72 -21.49
CA GLN A 198 20.41 -7.57 -20.90
C GLN A 198 19.47 -6.75 -20.01
N ALA A 199 18.25 -6.45 -20.49
CA ALA A 199 17.27 -5.74 -19.71
C ALA A 199 16.90 -6.51 -18.42
N ARG A 200 16.64 -7.81 -18.51
CA ARG A 200 16.34 -8.66 -17.34
C ARG A 200 17.51 -8.78 -16.36
N LEU A 201 18.74 -8.82 -16.87
CA LEU A 201 19.95 -8.84 -16.04
C LEU A 201 20.08 -7.54 -15.22
N PHE A 202 19.92 -6.39 -15.87
CA PHE A 202 20.02 -5.11 -15.17
C PHE A 202 18.83 -4.81 -14.27
N GLU A 203 17.63 -5.27 -14.63
CA GLU A 203 16.46 -5.27 -13.75
C GLU A 203 16.75 -6.04 -12.45
N ALA A 204 17.47 -7.15 -12.55
CA ALA A 204 17.92 -7.96 -11.40
C ALA A 204 19.18 -7.43 -10.69
N GLY A 205 19.60 -6.19 -10.98
CA GLY A 205 20.78 -5.58 -10.34
C GLY A 205 22.11 -6.21 -10.77
N GLY A 206 22.18 -6.78 -11.98
CA GLY A 206 23.38 -7.41 -12.52
C GLY A 206 23.54 -8.89 -12.13
N ILE A 207 22.57 -9.47 -11.41
CA ILE A 207 22.57 -10.89 -11.06
C ILE A 207 21.97 -11.70 -12.20
N MET A 208 22.70 -12.71 -12.68
CA MET A 208 22.23 -13.58 -13.75
C MET A 208 21.08 -14.48 -13.26
N THR A 209 19.84 -14.09 -13.59
CA THR A 209 18.63 -14.88 -13.32
C THR A 209 18.40 -15.96 -14.38
N PRO A 210 17.60 -17.00 -14.09
CA PRO A 210 17.22 -18.00 -15.10
C PRO A 210 16.56 -17.38 -16.34
N ALA A 211 15.70 -16.39 -16.16
CA ALA A 211 15.02 -15.70 -17.27
C ALA A 211 15.99 -14.91 -18.17
N ALA A 212 16.95 -14.20 -17.57
CA ALA A 212 17.99 -13.50 -18.34
C ALA A 212 18.87 -14.51 -19.11
N ARG A 213 19.28 -15.59 -18.45
CA ARG A 213 20.09 -16.66 -19.07
C ARG A 213 19.36 -17.33 -20.23
N GLU A 214 18.07 -17.63 -20.08
CA GLU A 214 17.25 -18.20 -21.14
C GLU A 214 17.17 -17.26 -22.35
N ALA A 215 16.97 -15.96 -22.14
CA ALA A 215 16.94 -15.00 -23.24
C ALA A 215 18.29 -14.95 -23.99
N PHE A 216 19.43 -14.95 -23.29
CA PHE A 216 20.74 -15.04 -23.95
C PHE A 216 20.97 -16.38 -24.67
N ALA A 217 20.55 -17.50 -24.08
CA ALA A 217 20.62 -18.80 -24.74
C ALA A 217 19.82 -18.81 -26.04
N ARG A 218 18.60 -18.25 -26.04
CA ARG A 218 17.78 -18.10 -27.25
C ARG A 218 18.42 -17.20 -28.30
N ALA A 219 19.13 -16.15 -27.90
CA ALA A 219 19.90 -15.34 -28.83
C ALA A 219 21.00 -16.16 -29.50
N LEU A 220 21.74 -16.97 -28.73
CA LEU A 220 22.80 -17.84 -29.25
C LEU A 220 22.30 -19.02 -30.10
N ASP A 221 21.09 -19.52 -29.83
CA ASP A 221 20.44 -20.52 -30.67
C ASP A 221 20.13 -19.96 -32.08
N ILE A 222 19.85 -18.66 -32.18
CA ILE A 222 19.55 -17.95 -33.43
C ILE A 222 20.84 -17.50 -34.12
N ASP A 223 21.72 -16.83 -33.38
CA ASP A 223 23.03 -16.37 -33.83
C ASP A 223 24.11 -16.73 -32.82
N PRO A 224 24.85 -17.83 -33.06
CA PRO A 224 25.96 -18.24 -32.19
C PRO A 224 27.10 -17.21 -32.10
N ALA A 225 27.18 -16.26 -33.04
CA ALA A 225 28.19 -15.22 -33.07
C ALA A 225 27.74 -13.93 -32.36
N ASP A 226 26.52 -13.85 -31.81
CA ASP A 226 26.02 -12.65 -31.13
C ASP A 226 26.94 -12.31 -29.93
N VAL A 227 27.72 -11.24 -30.11
CA VAL A 227 28.77 -10.83 -29.16
C VAL A 227 28.17 -10.50 -27.79
N ARG A 228 26.99 -9.87 -27.76
CA ARG A 228 26.34 -9.45 -26.50
C ARG A 228 25.92 -10.68 -25.71
N ALA A 229 25.28 -11.64 -26.36
CA ALA A 229 24.86 -12.88 -25.72
C ALA A 229 26.06 -13.73 -25.28
N ARG A 230 27.11 -13.85 -26.10
CA ARG A 230 28.36 -14.53 -25.71
C ARG A 230 28.99 -13.87 -24.48
N PHE A 231 29.05 -12.53 -24.46
CA PHE A 231 29.62 -11.78 -23.34
C PHE A 231 28.86 -12.02 -22.03
N PHE A 232 27.53 -11.90 -22.04
CA PHE A 232 26.73 -12.08 -20.83
C PHE A 232 26.59 -13.55 -20.41
N MET A 233 26.74 -14.51 -21.32
CA MET A 233 26.84 -15.94 -20.95
C MET A 233 28.18 -16.24 -20.27
N ALA A 234 29.27 -15.61 -20.69
CA ALA A 234 30.54 -15.68 -19.96
C ALA A 234 30.41 -15.01 -18.57
N GLU A 235 29.70 -13.89 -18.46
CA GLU A 235 29.38 -13.28 -17.16
C GLU A 235 28.56 -14.24 -16.27
N ALA A 236 27.59 -14.98 -16.85
CA ALA A 236 26.84 -16.01 -16.15
C ALA A 236 27.74 -17.11 -15.57
N GLN A 237 28.71 -17.59 -16.36
CA GLN A 237 29.70 -18.60 -15.94
C GLN A 237 30.58 -18.05 -14.81
N TYR A 238 31.02 -16.80 -14.92
CA TYR A 238 31.84 -16.15 -13.90
C TYR A 238 31.10 -16.06 -12.56
N GLN A 239 29.84 -15.61 -12.58
CA GLN A 239 28.97 -15.57 -11.39
C GLN A 239 28.65 -16.97 -10.84
N GLY A 240 28.61 -17.98 -11.72
CA GLY A 240 28.41 -19.39 -11.37
C GLY A 240 29.64 -20.08 -10.76
N GLY A 241 30.78 -19.40 -10.68
CA GLY A 241 32.04 -19.95 -10.17
C GLY A 241 32.90 -20.66 -11.23
N GLU A 242 32.42 -20.75 -12.47
CA GLU A 242 33.15 -21.32 -13.61
C GLU A 242 34.13 -20.30 -14.21
N ARG A 243 34.97 -19.71 -13.35
CA ARG A 243 35.81 -18.53 -13.68
C ARG A 243 36.74 -18.78 -14.86
N ALA A 244 37.43 -19.92 -14.91
CA ALA A 244 38.33 -20.26 -16.01
C ALA A 244 37.61 -20.31 -17.38
N GLN A 245 36.41 -20.91 -17.41
CA GLN A 245 35.61 -20.98 -18.65
C GLN A 245 35.14 -19.59 -19.09
N ALA A 246 34.74 -18.73 -18.14
CA ALA A 246 34.35 -17.36 -18.44
C ALA A 246 35.50 -16.54 -19.04
N LEU A 247 36.71 -16.66 -18.47
CA LEU A 247 37.92 -16.00 -19.00
C LEU A 247 38.21 -16.45 -20.43
N ASP A 248 38.17 -17.76 -20.70
CA ASP A 248 38.38 -18.30 -22.03
C ASP A 248 37.31 -17.84 -23.03
N ALA A 249 36.05 -17.73 -22.59
CA ALA A 249 34.97 -17.22 -23.42
C ALA A 249 35.16 -15.73 -23.78
N TRP A 250 35.58 -14.88 -22.85
CA TRP A 250 35.90 -13.48 -23.16
C TRP A 250 37.14 -13.35 -24.07
N ARG A 251 38.18 -14.17 -23.87
CA ARG A 251 39.33 -14.23 -24.78
C ARG A 251 38.91 -14.63 -26.19
N ALA A 252 37.99 -15.60 -26.33
CA ALA A 252 37.47 -16.00 -27.62
C ALA A 252 36.72 -14.85 -28.32
N ILE A 253 35.91 -14.08 -27.58
CA ILE A 253 35.25 -12.87 -28.13
C ILE A 253 36.29 -11.87 -28.66
N LEU A 254 37.38 -11.64 -27.92
CA LEU A 254 38.44 -10.72 -28.32
C LEU A 254 39.30 -11.23 -29.49
N SER A 255 39.42 -12.55 -29.63
CA SER A 255 40.11 -13.20 -30.75
C SER A 255 39.31 -13.11 -32.05
N ASP A 256 37.98 -13.15 -31.95
CA ASP A 256 37.08 -13.02 -33.10
C ASP A 256 36.84 -11.55 -33.50
N ALA A 257 37.23 -10.60 -32.64
CA ALA A 257 36.93 -9.18 -32.81
C ALA A 257 37.85 -8.48 -33.82
N ASP A 258 37.23 -7.66 -34.68
CA ASP A 258 37.94 -6.67 -35.48
C ASP A 258 38.70 -5.67 -34.60
N ALA A 259 39.79 -5.11 -35.13
CA ALA A 259 40.67 -4.22 -34.36
C ALA A 259 39.96 -2.93 -33.88
N ASP A 260 38.95 -2.47 -34.61
CA ASP A 260 38.15 -1.27 -34.32
C ASP A 260 36.76 -1.58 -33.75
N ALA A 261 36.51 -2.82 -33.34
CA ALA A 261 35.23 -3.22 -32.77
C ALA A 261 34.90 -2.42 -31.49
N ALA A 262 33.77 -1.72 -31.48
CA ALA A 262 33.37 -0.82 -30.38
C ALA A 262 33.23 -1.53 -29.02
N TYR A 263 32.95 -2.83 -29.00
CA TYR A 263 32.82 -3.62 -27.76
C TYR A 263 34.17 -4.10 -27.22
N ARG A 264 35.26 -3.99 -27.98
CA ARG A 264 36.56 -4.59 -27.64
C ARG A 264 37.09 -4.10 -26.29
N GLY A 265 37.13 -2.78 -26.09
CA GLY A 265 37.60 -2.20 -24.82
C GLY A 265 36.79 -2.65 -23.61
N MET A 266 35.46 -2.75 -23.75
CA MET A 266 34.58 -3.24 -22.68
C MET A 266 34.92 -4.68 -22.27
N VAL A 267 35.21 -5.55 -23.26
CA VAL A 267 35.56 -6.96 -22.99
C VAL A 267 36.97 -7.07 -22.41
N GLU A 268 37.93 -6.27 -22.88
CA GLU A 268 39.30 -6.19 -22.33
C GLU A 268 39.31 -5.73 -20.86
N ASP A 269 38.55 -4.69 -20.53
CA ASP A 269 38.41 -4.19 -19.17
C ASP A 269 37.81 -5.24 -18.24
N ARG A 270 36.74 -5.92 -18.71
CA ARG A 270 36.08 -6.96 -17.92
C ARG A 270 36.98 -8.17 -17.68
N LEU A 271 37.72 -8.60 -18.71
CA LEU A 271 38.68 -9.70 -18.64
C LEU A 271 39.80 -9.37 -17.64
N THR A 272 40.37 -8.18 -17.74
CA THR A 272 41.44 -7.72 -16.83
C THR A 272 40.96 -7.70 -15.38
N ALA A 273 39.75 -7.21 -15.12
CA ALA A 273 39.16 -7.20 -13.78
C ALA A 273 38.96 -8.63 -13.23
N ALA A 274 38.50 -9.57 -14.07
CA ALA A 274 38.32 -10.96 -13.67
C ALA A 274 39.65 -11.67 -13.32
N GLU A 275 40.71 -11.42 -14.08
CA GLU A 275 42.03 -11.99 -13.82
C GLU A 275 42.64 -11.43 -12.51
N ALA A 276 42.40 -10.15 -12.22
CA ALA A 276 42.82 -9.53 -10.96
C ALA A 276 42.07 -10.13 -9.75
N ASP A 277 40.75 -10.34 -9.87
CA ASP A 277 39.93 -11.00 -8.85
C ASP A 277 40.42 -12.43 -8.56
N GLU A 278 40.77 -13.19 -9.60
CA GLU A 278 41.30 -14.55 -9.46
C GLU A 278 42.66 -14.56 -8.75
N ALA A 279 43.58 -13.67 -9.13
CA ALA A 279 44.87 -13.53 -8.47
C ALA A 279 44.78 -13.11 -7.00
N SER A 280 43.70 -12.41 -6.61
CA SER A 280 43.46 -11.95 -5.23
C SER A 280 42.73 -12.95 -4.33
N SER A 281 42.24 -14.06 -4.88
CA SER A 281 41.55 -15.12 -4.15
C SER A 281 42.48 -16.32 -3.94
N PRO A 282 43.39 -16.32 -2.93
CA PRO A 282 44.22 -17.49 -2.67
C PRO A 282 43.35 -18.68 -2.21
N GLU A 283 43.61 -19.86 -2.79
CA GLU A 283 43.01 -21.16 -2.45
C GLU A 283 43.09 -21.50 -0.94
#